data_AF-A0A1G0CS96-F1
#
_entry.id   AF-A0A1G0CS96-F1
#
_cell.length_a   1.000
_cell.length_b   1.000
_cell.length_c   1.000
_cell.angle_alpha   90.00
_cell.angle_beta   90.00
_cell.angle_gamma   90.00
#
_symmetry.space_group_name_H-M   'P 1'
#
loop_
_entity.id
_entity.type
_entity.pdbx_description
1 polymer ?
#
loop_
_entity_poly.entity_id
_entity_poly.type
_entity_poly.pdbx_seq_one_letter_code
_entity_poly.pdbx_strand_id
1 'polypeptide(L)'
;MKSIIVSMTVAAGLMVAGSAMAADMPASAKKNNCVACHSIDKKMVGPAWKDVAAKYKGDATAADKLSAKIKAGGSGVWGSMPMPANPKVSDADMKELVTFILGL
;
A
#
# COMPACT_ATOMS: atom_id res chain seq x y z
N MET A 1 39.06 -52.53 15.08
CA MET A 1 38.61 -52.87 13.72
C MET A 1 37.43 -51.96 13.41
N LYS A 2 37.63 -50.97 12.51
CA LYS A 2 36.84 -50.72 11.28
C LYS A 2 35.31 -50.73 11.52
N SER A 3 34.50 -49.76 11.15
CA SER A 3 34.62 -48.55 10.32
C SER A 3 33.17 -48.03 10.20
N ILE A 4 32.96 -46.69 10.22
CA ILE A 4 32.10 -45.86 9.33
C ILE A 4 30.61 -46.32 9.17
N ILE A 5 29.52 -45.53 9.20
CA ILE A 5 29.01 -44.42 8.37
C ILE A 5 27.59 -44.14 8.99
N VAL A 6 27.01 -42.95 9.17
CA VAL A 6 26.13 -42.16 8.27
C VAL A 6 25.42 -41.17 9.22
N SER A 7 25.70 -39.86 9.15
CA SER A 7 24.85 -38.83 8.52
C SER A 7 23.38 -38.80 9.01
N MET A 8 22.97 -37.71 9.65
CA MET A 8 21.77 -36.93 9.27
C MET A 8 21.60 -35.74 10.23
N THR A 9 22.06 -34.60 9.74
CA THR A 9 21.63 -33.26 10.13
C THR A 9 20.11 -33.13 9.98
N VAL A 10 19.42 -32.69 11.02
CA VAL A 10 18.12 -32.01 10.89
C VAL A 10 18.18 -30.73 11.70
N ALA A 11 18.60 -29.64 11.04
CA ALA A 11 18.33 -28.30 11.49
C ALA A 11 16.86 -28.00 11.20
N ALA A 12 16.02 -28.03 12.23
CA ALA A 12 14.63 -27.58 12.13
C ALA A 12 14.59 -26.05 12.03
N GLY A 13 14.66 -25.55 10.80
CA GLY A 13 14.36 -24.15 10.50
C GLY A 13 12.87 -23.91 10.73
N LEU A 14 12.54 -23.14 11.78
CA LEU A 14 11.23 -22.54 11.94
C LEU A 14 11.00 -21.58 10.77
N MET A 15 10.26 -22.03 9.75
CA MET A 15 9.70 -21.12 8.76
C MET A 15 8.63 -20.29 9.47
N VAL A 16 8.93 -19.02 9.74
CA VAL A 16 7.88 -18.02 10.00
C VAL A 16 7.14 -17.85 8.69
N ALA A 17 6.02 -18.57 8.54
CA ALA A 17 5.03 -18.26 7.54
C ALA A 17 4.51 -16.86 7.85
N GLY A 18 4.95 -15.87 7.08
CA GLY A 18 4.41 -14.52 7.15
C GLY A 18 2.95 -14.58 6.72
N SER A 19 2.04 -14.59 7.69
CA SER A 19 0.62 -14.37 7.45
C SER A 19 0.51 -13.05 6.72
N ALA A 20 0.07 -13.07 5.46
CA ALA A 20 -0.36 -11.87 4.76
C ALA A 20 -1.61 -11.35 5.47
N MET A 21 -1.42 -10.60 6.55
CA MET A 21 -2.52 -9.90 7.22
C MET A 21 -3.10 -8.95 6.19
N ALA A 22 -4.39 -9.12 5.88
CA ALA A 22 -5.12 -8.12 5.12
C ALA A 22 -5.09 -6.83 5.95
N ALA A 23 -4.45 -5.79 5.45
CA ALA A 23 -4.49 -4.49 6.10
C ALA A 23 -5.93 -3.97 6.05
N ASP A 24 -6.44 -3.45 7.15
CA ASP A 24 -7.74 -2.79 7.15
C ASP A 24 -7.64 -1.39 6.54
N MET A 25 -8.70 -0.95 5.85
CA MET A 25 -8.76 0.42 5.34
C MET A 25 -8.77 1.43 6.50
N PRO A 26 -7.93 2.48 6.45
CA PRO A 26 -7.86 3.47 7.52
C PRO A 26 -9.18 4.24 7.63
N ALA A 27 -9.48 4.73 8.83
CA ALA A 27 -10.75 5.39 9.12
C ALA A 27 -10.95 6.65 8.25
N SER A 28 -9.87 7.41 8.00
CA SER A 28 -9.87 8.56 7.09
C SER A 28 -10.28 8.20 5.67
N ALA A 29 -10.00 6.98 5.19
CA ALA A 29 -10.40 6.55 3.84
C ALA A 29 -11.91 6.38 3.72
N LYS A 30 -12.54 5.80 4.75
CA LYS A 30 -13.99 5.64 4.82
C LYS A 30 -14.66 7.01 5.00
N LYS A 31 -14.15 7.82 5.93
CA LYS A 31 -14.65 9.18 6.22
C LYS A 31 -14.63 10.11 5.01
N ASN A 32 -13.57 10.04 4.20
CA ASN A 32 -13.40 10.88 3.01
C ASN A 32 -13.83 10.17 1.71
N ASN A 33 -14.59 9.05 1.83
CA ASN A 33 -15.17 8.30 0.72
C ASN A 33 -14.17 7.79 -0.34
N CYS A 34 -12.90 7.58 0.03
CA CYS A 34 -11.88 7.05 -0.87
C CYS A 34 -12.19 5.62 -1.32
N VAL A 35 -12.89 4.86 -0.47
CA VAL A 35 -13.31 3.46 -0.68
C VAL A 35 -14.29 3.27 -1.83
N ALA A 36 -14.95 4.34 -2.31
CA ALA A 36 -15.83 4.26 -3.47
C ALA A 36 -15.07 4.04 -4.78
N CYS A 37 -13.81 4.48 -4.83
CA CYS A 37 -12.99 4.44 -6.05
C CYS A 37 -11.70 3.65 -5.89
N HIS A 38 -11.26 3.38 -4.66
CA HIS A 38 -10.02 2.68 -4.37
C HIS A 38 -10.23 1.50 -3.44
N SER A 39 -9.38 0.49 -3.60
CA SER A 39 -9.19 -0.59 -2.64
C SER A 39 -7.70 -0.78 -2.37
N ILE A 40 -7.37 -1.62 -1.39
CA ILE A 40 -5.98 -1.85 -1.00
C ILE A 40 -5.22 -2.62 -2.09
N ASP A 41 -5.80 -3.71 -2.57
CA ASP A 41 -5.12 -4.73 -3.36
C ASP A 41 -5.71 -4.94 -4.76
N LYS A 42 -6.85 -4.32 -5.06
CA LYS A 42 -7.55 -4.44 -6.35
C LYS A 42 -7.75 -3.09 -7.00
N LYS A 43 -7.49 -3.02 -8.30
CA LYS A 43 -7.87 -1.88 -9.12
C LYS A 43 -9.40 -1.81 -9.18
N MET A 44 -9.93 -0.61 -8.95
CA MET A 44 -11.35 -0.30 -9.05
C MET A 44 -11.52 0.78 -10.13
N VAL A 45 -12.11 1.93 -9.80
CA VAL A 45 -12.08 3.13 -10.65
C VAL A 45 -10.67 3.73 -10.64
N GLY A 46 -10.10 3.88 -9.44
CA GLY A 46 -8.72 4.25 -9.20
C GLY A 46 -7.80 3.02 -9.06
N PRO A 47 -6.47 3.24 -9.05
CA PRO A 47 -5.50 2.18 -8.79
C PRO A 47 -5.69 1.54 -7.41
N ALA A 48 -5.22 0.30 -7.26
CA ALA A 48 -5.03 -0.30 -5.95
C ALA A 48 -4.00 0.51 -5.17
N TRP A 49 -4.19 0.68 -3.87
CA TRP A 49 -3.21 1.43 -3.07
C TRP A 49 -1.85 0.76 -2.99
N LYS A 50 -1.78 -0.58 -3.05
CA LYS A 50 -0.52 -1.31 -3.21
C LYS A 50 0.22 -0.96 -4.50
N ASP A 51 -0.49 -0.72 -5.60
CA ASP A 51 0.15 -0.29 -6.85
C ASP A 51 0.71 1.13 -6.71
N VAL A 52 -0.02 2.01 -6.02
CA VAL A 52 0.46 3.36 -5.70
C VAL A 52 1.73 3.29 -4.84
N ALA A 53 1.70 2.50 -3.77
CA ALA A 53 2.86 2.28 -2.90
C ALA A 53 4.07 1.78 -3.70
N ALA A 54 3.88 0.75 -4.52
CA ALA A 54 4.94 0.17 -5.36
C ALA A 54 5.51 1.19 -6.36
N LYS A 55 4.66 2.00 -7.02
CA LYS A 55 5.09 3.02 -7.98
C LYS A 55 5.94 4.11 -7.34
N TYR A 56 5.62 4.51 -6.11
CA TYR A 56 6.28 5.61 -5.39
C TYR A 56 7.33 5.14 -4.37
N LYS A 57 7.63 3.83 -4.33
CA LYS A 57 8.59 3.26 -3.39
C LYS A 57 9.98 3.91 -3.56
N GLY A 58 10.50 4.45 -2.47
CA GLY A 58 11.81 5.12 -2.44
C GLY A 58 11.83 6.57 -2.96
N ASP A 59 10.70 7.12 -3.40
CA ASP A 59 10.60 8.53 -3.75
C ASP A 59 10.37 9.36 -2.48
N ALA A 60 11.40 10.10 -2.03
CA ALA A 60 11.33 10.98 -0.86
C ALA A 60 10.29 12.10 -1.00
N THR A 61 9.86 12.41 -2.23
CA THR A 61 8.85 13.45 -2.52
C THR A 61 7.44 12.86 -2.69
N ALA A 62 7.27 11.55 -2.55
CA ALA A 62 6.00 10.87 -2.79
C ALA A 62 4.86 11.41 -1.91
N ALA A 63 5.16 11.69 -0.64
CA ALA A 63 4.13 12.15 0.29
C ALA A 63 3.50 13.48 -0.16
N ASP A 64 4.33 14.44 -0.57
CA ASP A 64 3.87 15.75 -1.06
C ASP A 64 3.14 15.63 -2.40
N LYS A 65 3.68 14.82 -3.33
CA LYS A 65 3.05 14.56 -4.63
C LYS A 65 1.65 13.96 -4.48
N LEU A 66 1.52 12.93 -3.64
CA LEU A 66 0.24 12.27 -3.39
C LEU A 66 -0.74 13.22 -2.69
N SER A 67 -0.28 13.97 -1.69
CA SER A 67 -1.12 14.96 -1.00
C SER A 67 -1.66 16.02 -1.96
N ALA A 68 -0.79 16.57 -2.82
CA ALA A 68 -1.19 17.53 -3.84
C ALA A 68 -2.18 16.93 -4.85
N LYS A 69 -1.97 15.67 -5.27
CA LYS A 69 -2.91 14.98 -6.16
C LYS A 69 -4.25 14.70 -5.52
N ILE A 70 -4.30 14.31 -4.25
CA ILE A 70 -5.58 14.07 -3.56
C ILE A 70 -6.36 15.39 -3.43
N LYS A 71 -5.69 16.50 -3.06
CA LYS A 71 -6.34 17.82 -2.94
C LYS A 71 -6.84 18.36 -4.29
N ALA A 72 -6.00 18.32 -5.33
CA ALA A 72 -6.29 18.94 -6.62
C ALA A 72 -7.03 18.02 -7.61
N GLY A 73 -7.00 16.71 -7.39
CA GLY A 73 -7.44 15.73 -8.38
C GLY A 73 -6.50 15.64 -9.59
N GLY A 74 -6.99 15.01 -10.65
CA GLY A 74 -6.32 14.97 -11.96
C GLY A 74 -6.40 13.61 -12.65
N SER A 75 -5.83 13.53 -13.86
CA SER A 75 -5.82 12.36 -14.72
C SER A 75 -4.42 12.07 -15.28
N GLY A 76 -4.28 10.96 -16.04
CA GLY A 76 -3.10 10.65 -16.84
C GLY A 76 -2.08 9.72 -16.19
N VAL A 77 -1.95 9.72 -14.85
CA VAL A 77 -0.96 8.87 -14.16
C VAL A 77 -1.34 7.39 -14.20
N TRP A 78 -2.64 7.10 -14.11
CA TRP A 78 -3.19 5.74 -13.97
C TRP A 78 -4.23 5.39 -15.05
N GLY A 79 -4.41 6.27 -16.03
CA GLY A 79 -5.42 6.15 -17.08
C GLY A 79 -6.08 7.49 -17.40
N SER A 80 -7.10 7.44 -18.27
CA SER A 80 -7.88 8.60 -18.71
C SER A 80 -8.92 9.06 -17.68
N MET A 81 -9.37 8.18 -16.79
CA MET A 81 -10.35 8.51 -15.76
C MET A 81 -9.76 9.52 -14.75
N PRO A 82 -10.35 10.71 -14.60
CA PRO A 82 -9.86 11.70 -13.64
C PRO A 82 -10.28 11.34 -12.21
N MET A 83 -9.35 11.50 -11.26
CA MET A 83 -9.68 11.55 -9.84
C MET A 83 -10.24 12.95 -9.53
N PRO A 84 -11.45 13.07 -8.95
CA PRO A 84 -12.00 14.35 -8.50
C PRO A 84 -11.11 15.02 -7.44
N ALA A 85 -11.15 16.34 -7.36
CA ALA A 85 -10.47 17.10 -6.32
C ALA A 85 -11.11 16.83 -4.94
N ASN A 86 -10.29 16.62 -3.90
CA ASN A 86 -10.74 16.40 -2.53
C ASN A 86 -10.22 17.51 -1.59
N PRO A 87 -10.57 18.80 -1.81
CA PRO A 87 -10.03 19.92 -1.04
C PRO A 87 -10.51 19.94 0.42
N LYS A 88 -11.55 19.16 0.75
CA LYS A 88 -12.14 19.09 2.10
C LYS A 88 -11.42 18.11 3.03
N VAL A 89 -10.49 17.30 2.53
CA VAL A 89 -9.70 16.39 3.35
C VAL A 89 -8.79 17.23 4.24
N SER A 90 -8.89 17.05 5.56
CA SER A 90 -8.06 17.75 6.52
C SER A 90 -6.59 17.36 6.37
N ASP A 91 -5.67 18.19 6.84
CA ASP A 91 -4.24 17.86 6.78
C ASP A 91 -3.89 16.61 7.63
N ALA A 92 -4.62 16.40 8.73
CA ALA A 92 -4.47 15.21 9.56
C ALA A 92 -4.91 13.93 8.82
N ASP A 93 -6.10 13.95 8.20
CA ASP A 93 -6.62 12.82 7.43
C ASP A 93 -5.72 12.57 6.20
N MET A 94 -5.24 13.63 5.54
CA MET A 94 -4.32 13.54 4.40
C MET A 94 -3.03 12.84 4.80
N LYS A 95 -2.44 13.23 5.94
CA LYS A 95 -1.21 12.63 6.44
C LYS A 95 -1.42 11.15 6.75
N GLU A 96 -2.52 10.77 7.41
CA GLU A 96 -2.84 9.37 7.69
C GLU A 96 -2.98 8.57 6.40
N LEU A 97 -3.77 9.06 5.43
CA LEU A 97 -4.00 8.40 4.14
C LEU A 97 -2.71 8.16 3.38
N VAL A 98 -1.90 9.20 3.21
CA VAL A 98 -0.66 9.13 2.41
C VAL A 98 0.38 8.25 3.11
N THR A 99 0.49 8.34 4.43
CA THR A 99 1.40 7.47 5.21
C THR A 99 0.97 6.01 5.09
N PHE A 100 -0.33 5.73 5.20
CA PHE A 100 -0.86 4.39 5.03
C PHE A 100 -0.57 3.86 3.62
N ILE A 101 -0.91 4.63 2.58
CA ILE A 101 -0.71 4.22 1.18
C ILE A 101 0.77 3.91 0.91
N LEU A 102 1.70 4.76 1.34
CA LEU A 102 3.14 4.54 1.12
C LEU A 102 3.75 3.42 1.97
N GLY A 103 3.04 2.96 2.99
CA GLY A 103 3.45 1.84 3.85
C GLY A 103 2.96 0.47 3.40
N LEU A 104 2.14 0.40 2.35
CA LEU A 104 1.63 -0.86 1.76
C LEU A 104 2.65 -1.53 0.83
#